data_AF-A0A3A9ZZ09-F1
#
_entry.id   AF-A0A3A9ZZ09-F1
#
_cell.length_a   1.000
_cell.length_b   1.000
_cell.length_c   1.000
_cell.angle_alpha   90.00
_cell.angle_beta   90.00
_cell.angle_gamma   90.00
#
_symmetry.space_group_name_H-M   'P 1'
#
loop_
_entity.id
_entity.type
_entity.pdbx_description
1 polymer ?
#
loop_
_entity_poly.entity_id
_entity_poly.type
_entity_poly.pdbx_seq_one_letter_code
_entity_poly.pdbx_strand_id
1 'polypeptide(L)'
;MTQMAITVSKAGSPDVATADFAVRLDHVSKSFGRPGRQQLVLDDISLDVAPGEFVTLLGASGCGKSTLLNLVAGLDAASAGTITVPGGRPALMFQEHALFPWLTAGKNIELALRLRGVPKSERRTEAERLLALVRLQ
;
A
#
# COMPACT_ATOMS: atom_id res chain seq x y z
N MET A 1 30.16 3.36 3.52
CA MET A 1 29.26 3.61 2.38
C MET A 1 28.71 2.26 1.92
N THR A 2 27.64 1.78 2.56
CA THR A 2 27.05 0.48 2.23
C THR A 2 25.72 0.74 1.52
N GLN A 3 25.77 0.72 0.19
CA GLN A 3 24.59 0.75 -0.66
C GLN A 3 23.89 -0.61 -0.50
N MET A 4 22.64 -0.63 -0.04
CA MET A 4 21.85 -1.86 0.07
C MET A 4 20.69 -1.78 -0.92
N ALA A 5 20.70 -2.68 -1.89
CA ALA A 5 19.70 -2.78 -2.94
C ALA A 5 18.41 -3.43 -2.43
N ILE A 6 17.26 -2.84 -2.75
CA ILE A 6 15.94 -3.47 -2.61
C ILE A 6 15.71 -4.28 -3.89
N THR A 7 15.66 -5.61 -3.78
CA THR A 7 15.38 -6.46 -4.93
C THR A 7 13.87 -6.69 -5.04
N VAL A 8 13.32 -6.36 -6.20
CA VAL A 8 11.92 -6.56 -6.56
C VAL A 8 11.81 -7.81 -7.44
N SER A 9 10.92 -8.75 -7.10
CA SER A 9 10.71 -9.97 -7.90
C SER A 9 9.31 -9.99 -8.55
N LYS A 10 9.26 -10.47 -9.80
CA LYS A 10 8.09 -10.46 -10.70
C LYS A 10 7.37 -11.82 -10.72
N ALA A 11 6.05 -11.83 -10.59
CA ALA A 11 5.19 -12.99 -10.88
C ALA A 11 4.04 -12.61 -11.84
N GLY A 12 3.65 -13.55 -12.71
CA GLY A 12 2.78 -13.32 -13.88
C GLY A 12 1.32 -12.94 -13.58
N SER A 13 0.70 -12.26 -14.56
CA SER A 13 -0.52 -11.43 -14.42
C SER A 13 -1.72 -11.93 -15.25
N PRO A 14 -2.97 -11.82 -14.74
CA PRO A 14 -4.19 -11.80 -15.56
C PRO A 14 -4.57 -10.35 -15.93
N ASP A 15 -5.20 -10.21 -17.10
CA ASP A 15 -5.42 -9.00 -17.89
C ASP A 15 -6.34 -7.94 -17.25
N VAL A 16 -5.86 -6.69 -17.13
CA VAL A 16 -6.63 -5.46 -16.86
C VAL A 16 -6.01 -4.30 -17.65
N ALA A 17 -6.76 -3.69 -18.58
CA ALA A 17 -6.24 -2.70 -19.53
C ALA A 17 -6.33 -1.22 -19.08
N THR A 18 -5.47 -0.40 -19.73
CA THR A 18 -5.45 1.08 -19.98
C THR A 18 -4.57 2.02 -19.16
N ALA A 19 -3.71 1.55 -18.24
CA ALA A 19 -2.58 2.34 -17.77
C ALA A 19 -1.28 1.58 -18.03
N ASP A 20 -0.23 2.26 -18.50
CA ASP A 20 1.08 1.62 -18.74
C ASP A 20 1.68 1.04 -17.44
N PHE A 21 1.24 1.54 -16.28
CA PHE A 21 1.64 1.10 -14.96
C PHE A 21 0.48 1.27 -13.95
N ALA A 22 0.41 0.38 -12.96
CA ALA A 22 -0.42 0.53 -11.77
C ALA A 22 0.22 1.44 -10.73
N VAL A 23 1.55 1.40 -10.62
CA VAL A 23 2.34 2.26 -9.72
C VAL A 23 3.65 2.62 -10.44
N ARG A 24 4.03 3.90 -10.42
CA ARG A 24 5.33 4.39 -10.90
C ARG A 24 6.01 5.21 -9.81
N LEU A 25 7.25 4.86 -9.50
CA LEU A 25 8.18 5.64 -8.69
C LEU A 25 9.25 6.17 -9.64
N ASP A 26 9.42 7.48 -9.65
CA ASP A 26 10.41 8.17 -10.46
C ASP A 26 11.40 8.91 -9.55
N HIS A 27 12.60 8.35 -9.43
CA HIS A 27 13.72 8.90 -8.65
C HIS A 27 13.36 9.25 -7.19
N VAL A 28 12.62 8.36 -6.53
CA VAL A 28 12.02 8.59 -5.21
C VAL A 28 13.05 8.46 -4.10
N SER A 29 13.23 9.53 -3.34
CA SER A 29 14.08 9.53 -2.14
C SER A 29 13.28 9.95 -0.90
N LYS A 30 13.64 9.39 0.25
CA LYS A 30 13.02 9.72 1.54
C LYS A 30 14.06 9.81 2.64
N SER A 31 14.08 10.98 3.28
CA SER A 31 14.87 11.26 4.47
C SER A 31 13.96 11.61 5.64
N PHE A 32 14.34 11.17 6.84
CA PHE A 32 13.70 11.57 8.09
C PHE A 32 14.64 12.42 8.94
N GLY A 33 14.08 13.25 9.82
CA GLY A 33 14.85 14.10 10.72
C GLY A 33 14.70 15.58 10.43
N ARG A 34 15.55 16.39 11.07
CA ARG A 34 15.51 17.85 10.97
C ARG A 34 16.60 18.36 10.02
N PRO A 35 16.47 19.60 9.49
CA PRO A 35 17.57 20.25 8.77
C PRO A 35 18.88 20.17 9.57
N GLY A 36 19.96 19.72 8.93
CA GLY A 36 21.28 19.50 9.56
C GLY A 36 21.50 18.12 10.19
N ARG A 37 20.46 17.29 10.35
CA ARG A 37 20.58 15.89 10.80
C ARG A 37 19.50 15.03 10.16
N GLN A 38 19.63 14.84 8.85
CA GLN A 38 18.76 13.97 8.07
C GLN A 38 19.34 12.56 7.99
N GLN A 39 18.47 11.56 8.14
CA GLN A 39 18.77 10.17 7.89
C GLN A 39 18.07 9.75 6.60
N LEU A 40 18.86 9.44 5.59
CA LEU A 40 18.37 8.88 4.34
C LEU A 40 17.91 7.44 4.57
N VAL A 41 16.66 7.15 4.19
CA VAL A 41 16.04 5.83 4.34
C VAL A 41 15.75 5.19 2.99
N LEU A 42 15.36 5.98 2.00
CA LEU A 42 15.24 5.56 0.60
C LEU A 42 16.07 6.50 -0.25
N ASP A 43 16.88 5.92 -1.12
CA ASP A 43 17.85 6.63 -1.96
C ASP A 43 17.58 6.29 -3.42
N ASP A 44 17.09 7.27 -4.17
CA ASP A 44 16.89 7.24 -5.62
C ASP A 44 16.20 5.98 -6.17
N ILE A 45 15.00 5.67 -5.65
CA ILE A 45 14.24 4.49 -6.04
C ILE A 45 13.38 4.78 -7.27
N SER A 46 13.65 4.04 -8.35
CA SER A 46 12.82 4.01 -9.56
C SER A 46 12.22 2.62 -9.76
N LEU A 47 10.90 2.54 -9.93
CA LEU A 47 10.16 1.28 -10.04
C LEU A 47 8.85 1.50 -10.80
N ASP A 48 8.61 0.67 -11.81
CA ASP A 48 7.31 0.54 -12.47
C ASP A 48 6.69 -0.81 -12.13
N VAL A 49 5.44 -0.78 -11.69
CA VAL A 49 4.62 -1.98 -11.48
C VAL A 49 3.50 -1.99 -12.50
N ALA A 50 3.41 -3.04 -13.32
CA ALA A 50 2.39 -3.16 -14.33
C ALA A 50 1.00 -3.48 -13.73
N PRO A 51 -0.10 -3.15 -14.41
CA PRO A 51 -1.42 -3.61 -14.01
C PRO A 51 -1.48 -5.14 -13.89
N GLY A 52 -2.07 -5.63 -12.81
CA GLY A 52 -2.20 -7.08 -12.55
C GLY A 52 -0.90 -7.78 -12.14
N GLU A 53 0.22 -7.06 -12.01
CA GLU A 53 1.49 -7.63 -11.60
C GLU A 53 1.51 -7.94 -10.09
N PHE A 54 2.02 -9.12 -9.74
CA PHE A 54 2.27 -9.48 -8.36
C PHE A 54 3.74 -9.21 -8.01
N VAL A 55 3.94 -8.27 -7.09
CA VAL A 55 5.27 -7.76 -6.72
C VAL A 55 5.53 -8.01 -5.24
N THR A 56 6.74 -8.48 -4.93
CA THR A 56 7.20 -8.63 -3.55
C THR A 56 8.45 -7.78 -3.29
N LEU A 57 8.49 -7.15 -2.10
CA LEU A 57 9.63 -6.37 -1.63
C LEU A 57 10.41 -7.16 -0.58
N LEU A 58 11.65 -7.51 -0.88
CA LEU A 58 12.52 -8.29 0.00
C LEU A 58 13.68 -7.44 0.52
N GLY A 59 14.08 -7.68 1.77
CA GLY A 59 15.23 -7.01 2.39
C GLY A 59 15.21 -7.12 3.92
N ALA A 60 16.35 -6.88 4.55
CA ALA A 60 16.52 -6.95 6.01
C ALA A 60 15.58 -6.02 6.78
N SER A 61 15.39 -6.26 8.08
CA SER A 61 14.66 -5.30 8.93
C SER A 61 15.33 -3.92 8.88
N GLY A 62 14.53 -2.86 8.80
CA GLY A 62 15.03 -1.48 8.73
C GLY A 62 15.50 -0.99 7.35
N CYS A 63 15.46 -1.81 6.29
CA CYS A 63 15.91 -1.38 4.95
C CYS A 63 14.90 -0.48 4.19
N GLY A 64 13.88 0.07 4.86
CA GLY A 64 12.94 1.02 4.24
C GLY A 64 11.71 0.42 3.53
N LYS A 65 11.45 -0.90 3.58
CA LYS A 65 10.26 -1.52 2.94
C LYS A 65 8.94 -0.87 3.36
N SER A 66 8.70 -0.77 4.67
CA SER A 66 7.48 -0.16 5.20
C SER A 66 7.39 1.32 4.84
N THR A 67 8.53 2.02 4.79
CA THR A 67 8.61 3.40 4.30
C THR A 67 8.13 3.47 2.84
N LEU A 68 8.66 2.61 1.97
CA LEU A 68 8.29 2.57 0.55
C LEU A 68 6.79 2.29 0.37
N LEU A 69 6.25 1.30 1.09
CA LEU A 69 4.82 0.98 1.05
C LEU A 69 3.95 2.13 1.56
N ASN A 70 4.36 2.84 2.62
CA ASN A 70 3.64 4.00 3.13
C ASN A 70 3.61 5.15 2.11
N LEU A 71 4.72 5.39 1.40
CA LEU A 71 4.79 6.40 0.35
C LEU A 71 3.85 6.04 -0.82
N VAL A 72 3.87 4.79 -1.28
CA VAL A 72 2.97 4.29 -2.34
C VAL A 72 1.49 4.36 -1.92
N ALA A 73 1.19 4.08 -0.65
CA ALA A 73 -0.15 4.22 -0.10
C ALA A 73 -0.61 5.69 0.10
N GLY A 74 0.29 6.66 -0.12
CA GLY A 74 0.01 8.08 0.11
C GLY A 74 -0.21 8.42 1.59
N LEU A 75 0.37 7.63 2.51
CA LEU A 75 0.35 7.87 3.95
C LEU A 75 1.50 8.79 4.42
N ASP A 76 2.53 8.93 3.59
CA ASP A 76 3.65 9.84 3.79
C ASP A 76 4.08 10.41 2.42
N ALA A 77 4.84 11.50 2.41
CA ALA A 77 5.32 12.16 1.20
C ALA A 77 6.81 11.89 0.95
N ALA A 78 7.19 11.73 -0.32
CA ALA A 78 8.60 11.63 -0.69
C ALA A 78 9.33 12.93 -0.37
N SER A 79 10.63 12.85 -0.06
CA SER A 79 11.49 14.02 0.09
C SER A 79 11.93 14.59 -1.25
N ALA A 80 12.05 13.73 -2.26
CA ALA A 80 12.35 14.05 -3.65
C ALA A 80 11.80 12.96 -4.58
N GLY A 81 11.68 13.26 -5.87
CA GLY A 81 11.07 12.37 -6.87
C GLY A 81 9.54 12.41 -6.86
N THR A 82 8.91 11.53 -7.65
CA THR A 82 7.45 11.47 -7.77
C THR A 82 6.92 10.05 -7.68
N ILE A 83 5.69 9.92 -7.15
CA ILE A 83 4.96 8.65 -7.06
C ILE A 83 3.61 8.84 -7.73
N THR A 84 3.33 8.03 -8.74
CA THR A 84 2.08 8.07 -9.49
C THR A 84 1.32 6.75 -9.35
N VAL A 85 0.05 6.84 -8.96
CA VAL A 85 -0.85 5.69 -8.85
C VAL A 85 -2.16 6.03 -9.58
N PRO A 86 -2.29 5.69 -10.89
CA PRO A 86 -3.43 6.13 -11.72
C PRO A 86 -4.78 5.64 -11.20
N GLY A 87 -4.82 4.45 -10.59
CA GLY A 87 -6.02 3.84 -10.01
C GLY A 87 -6.49 4.48 -8.68
N GLY A 88 -5.84 5.56 -8.24
CA GLY A 88 -6.07 6.17 -6.93
C GLY A 88 -5.28 5.49 -5.81
N ARG A 89 -5.59 5.84 -4.56
CA ARG A 89 -4.83 5.33 -3.41
C ARG A 89 -5.05 3.82 -3.25
N PRO A 90 -3.98 3.01 -3.18
CA PRO A 90 -4.11 1.57 -2.98
C PRO A 90 -4.62 1.28 -1.56
N ALA A 91 -5.28 0.14 -1.40
CA ALA A 91 -5.63 -0.37 -0.07
C ALA A 91 -4.38 -0.93 0.61
N LEU A 92 -4.18 -0.61 1.89
CA LEU A 92 -3.08 -1.12 2.69
C LEU A 92 -3.60 -2.16 3.69
N MET A 93 -2.89 -3.28 3.79
CA MET A 93 -3.07 -4.24 4.86
C MET A 93 -1.84 -4.23 5.76
N PHE A 94 -2.06 -4.12 7.06
CA PHE A 94 -1.01 -4.14 8.06
C PHE A 94 -0.68 -5.59 8.43
N GLN A 95 0.55 -5.81 8.91
CA GLN A 95 0.96 -7.11 9.42
C GLN A 95 0.14 -7.52 10.66
N GLU A 96 -0.18 -6.54 11.52
CA GLU A 96 -1.15 -6.71 12.59
C GLU A 96 -2.56 -6.38 12.07
N HIS A 97 -3.58 -7.04 12.61
CA HIS A 97 -4.93 -7.02 12.04
C HIS A 97 -5.57 -5.62 11.89
N ALA A 98 -5.09 -4.61 12.64
CA ALA A 98 -5.60 -3.24 12.62
C ALA A 98 -7.14 -3.13 12.78
N LEU A 99 -7.75 -4.14 13.43
CA LEU A 99 -9.17 -4.19 13.72
C LEU A 99 -9.47 -3.49 15.04
N PHE A 100 -10.69 -2.98 15.17
CA PHE A 100 -11.22 -2.53 16.45
C PHE A 100 -11.66 -3.76 17.27
N PRO A 101 -10.97 -4.08 18.38
CA PRO A 101 -11.17 -5.35 19.09
C PRO A 101 -12.52 -5.46 19.80
N TRP A 102 -13.19 -4.34 20.04
CA TRP A 102 -14.54 -4.30 20.62
C TRP A 102 -15.66 -4.41 19.56
N LEU A 103 -15.32 -4.54 18.28
CA LEU A 103 -16.27 -4.74 17.18
C LEU A 103 -16.17 -6.17 16.64
N THR A 104 -17.29 -6.73 16.19
CA THR A 104 -17.27 -7.98 15.41
C THR A 104 -16.59 -7.75 14.05
N ALA A 105 -16.20 -8.83 13.37
CA ALA A 105 -15.63 -8.74 12.01
C ALA A 105 -16.57 -7.99 11.05
N GLY A 106 -17.87 -8.31 11.07
CA GLY A 106 -18.87 -7.60 10.28
C GLY A 106 -18.96 -6.10 10.62
N LYS A 107 -18.93 -5.74 11.90
CA LYS A 107 -18.96 -4.32 12.32
C LYS A 107 -17.69 -3.55 11.92
N ASN A 108 -16.52 -4.21 11.90
CA ASN A 108 -15.30 -3.62 11.36
C ASN A 108 -15.43 -3.32 9.85
N ILE A 109 -16.03 -4.25 9.09
CA ILE A 109 -16.29 -4.05 7.66
C ILE A 109 -17.31 -2.92 7.43
N GLU A 110 -18.44 -2.93 8.14
CA GLU A 110 -19.46 -1.88 8.05
C GLU A 110 -18.91 -0.49 8.36
N LEU A 111 -17.96 -0.39 9.30
CA LEU A 111 -17.27 0.86 9.61
C LEU A 111 -16.47 1.37 8.42
N ALA A 112 -15.70 0.51 7.75
CA ALA A 112 -14.96 0.88 6.54
C ALA A 112 -15.89 1.29 5.39
N LEU A 113 -17.00 0.57 5.19
CA LEU A 113 -18.02 0.91 4.20
C LEU A 113 -18.68 2.27 4.50
N ARG A 114 -18.93 2.57 5.78
CA ARG A 114 -19.42 3.87 6.21
C ARG A 114 -18.45 5.00 5.86
N LEU A 115 -17.16 4.83 6.13
CA LEU A 115 -16.13 5.83 5.84
C LEU A 115 -15.96 6.05 4.33
N ARG A 116 -16.22 5.03 3.51
CA ARG A 116 -16.28 5.13 2.05
C ARG A 116 -17.58 5.75 1.51
N GLY A 117 -18.54 6.09 2.37
CA GLY A 117 -19.79 6.74 1.97
C GLY A 117 -20.93 5.79 1.55
N VAL A 118 -20.80 4.48 1.77
CA VAL A 118 -21.86 3.51 1.41
C VAL A 118 -23.13 3.77 2.24
N PRO A 119 -24.34 3.77 1.66
CA PRO A 119 -25.60 3.99 2.38
C PRO A 119 -25.84 2.98 3.51
N LYS A 120 -26.43 3.42 4.62
CA LYS A 120 -26.64 2.58 5.82
C LYS A 120 -27.43 1.29 5.52
N SER A 121 -28.39 1.37 4.60
CA SER A 121 -29.23 0.24 4.16
C SER A 121 -28.44 -0.88 3.48
N GLU A 122 -27.31 -0.57 2.86
CA GLU A 122 -26.55 -1.53 2.03
C GLU A 122 -25.38 -2.16 2.78
N ARG A 123 -24.88 -1.51 3.85
CA ARG A 123 -23.64 -1.92 4.53
C ARG A 123 -23.67 -3.33 5.08
N ARG A 124 -24.79 -3.74 5.68
CA ARG A 124 -24.90 -5.06 6.31
C ARG A 124 -24.82 -6.17 5.26
N THR A 125 -25.61 -6.04 4.19
CA THR A 125 -25.60 -7.00 3.08
C THR A 125 -24.23 -7.09 2.44
N GLU A 126 -23.56 -5.95 2.24
CA GLU A 126 -22.21 -5.94 1.67
C GLU A 126 -21.17 -6.53 2.63
N ALA A 127 -21.29 -6.27 3.94
CA ALA A 127 -20.41 -6.89 4.94
C ALA A 127 -20.57 -8.42 4.99
N GLU A 128 -21.79 -8.92 4.95
CA GLU A 128 -22.09 -10.37 4.90
C GLU A 128 -21.53 -11.00 3.62
N ARG A 129 -21.66 -10.31 2.47
CA ARG A 129 -21.06 -10.74 1.19
C ARG A 129 -19.54 -10.84 1.29
N LEU A 130 -18.89 -9.82 1.86
CA LEU A 130 -17.43 -9.78 2.02
C LEU A 130 -16.93 -10.85 2.99
N LEU A 131 -17.65 -11.13 4.09
CA LEU A 131 -17.33 -12.21 5.02
C LEU A 131 -17.45 -13.59 4.35
N ALA A 132 -18.44 -13.79 3.49
CA ALA A 132 -18.60 -15.04 2.74
C ALA A 132 -17.41 -15.33 1.81
N LEU A 133 -16.87 -14.30 1.14
CA LEU A 133 -15.70 -14.42 0.25
C LEU A 133 -14.47 -14.98 0.98
N VAL A 134 -14.31 -14.62 2.25
CA VAL A 134 -13.20 -15.07 3.11
C VAL A 134 -13.58 -16.22 4.03
N ARG A 135 -14.77 -16.82 3.87
CA ARG A 135 -15.28 -17.97 4.63
C ARG A 135 -15.36 -17.74 6.15
N LEU A 136 -15.75 -16.53 6.56
CA LEU A 136 -15.88 -16.13 7.98
C LEU A 136 -17.34 -15.89 8.39
N GLN A 137 -18.26 -16.76 7.96
CA GLN A 137 -19.67 -16.71 8.37
C GLN A 137 -19.87 -17.31 9.77
#